data_AF-A0A1V3WD31-F1
#
_entry.id   AF-A0A1V3WD31-F1
#
_cell.length_a   1.000
_cell.length_b   1.000
_cell.length_c   1.000
_cell.angle_alpha   90.00
_cell.angle_beta   90.00
_cell.angle_gamma   90.00
#
_symmetry.space_group_name_H-M   'P 1'
#
loop_
_entity.id
_entity.type
_entity.pdbx_description
1 polymer ?
#
loop_
_entity_poly.entity_id
_entity_poly.type
_entity_poly.pdbx_seq_one_letter_code
_entity_poly.pdbx_strand_id
1 'polypeptide(L)'
;MAEPTVLLLSTSDTDLISARSSGKNYRWANPSRLSDDELPELLSGVSIVVVRILGGYRAWQSGVDVVIASGCRPCWSAVSRPLTPS
;
A
#
# COMPACT_ATOMS: atom_id res chain seq x y z
N MET A 1 -19.63 7.15 12.25
CA MET A 1 -18.37 7.38 11.51
C MET A 1 -18.10 6.14 10.68
N ALA A 2 -17.86 6.28 9.38
CA ALA A 2 -17.47 5.14 8.53
C ALA A 2 -16.14 4.57 9.03
N GLU A 3 -15.99 3.25 9.02
CA GLU A 3 -14.72 2.60 9.37
C GLU A 3 -13.65 3.00 8.33
N PRO A 4 -12.47 3.50 8.76
CA PRO A 4 -11.44 3.93 7.82
C PRO A 4 -10.98 2.75 6.96
N THR A 5 -10.87 2.98 5.65
CA THR A 5 -10.38 1.95 4.71
C THR A 5 -8.86 1.95 4.72
N VAL A 6 -8.26 0.78 4.92
CA VAL A 6 -6.81 0.58 4.86
C VAL A 6 -6.45 -0.19 3.59
N LEU A 7 -5.56 0.36 2.77
CA LEU A 7 -5.02 -0.35 1.61
C LEU A 7 -3.71 -1.07 1.99
N LEU A 8 -3.66 -2.38 1.79
CA LEU A 8 -2.47 -3.20 1.95
C LEU A 8 -1.89 -3.58 0.58
N LEU A 9 -0.71 -3.07 0.26
CA LEU A 9 0.06 -3.41 -0.93
C LEU A 9 1.21 -4.32 -0.52
N SER A 10 1.09 -5.63 -0.79
CA SER A 10 2.12 -6.59 -0.40
C SER A 10 2.45 -7.62 -1.45
N THR A 11 3.74 -7.92 -1.61
CA THR A 11 4.23 -9.02 -2.47
C THR A 11 4.04 -10.40 -1.85
N SER A 12 3.59 -10.48 -0.60
CA SER A 12 3.36 -11.72 0.15
C SER A 12 1.87 -12.08 0.13
N ASP A 13 1.51 -13.15 -0.57
CA ASP A 13 0.11 -13.61 -0.62
C ASP A 13 -0.43 -13.95 0.78
N THR A 14 0.43 -14.37 1.72
CA THR A 14 0.06 -14.63 3.12
C THR A 14 -0.44 -13.37 3.84
N ASP A 15 0.19 -12.21 3.59
CA ASP A 15 -0.25 -10.93 4.18
C ASP A 15 -1.64 -10.54 3.65
N LEU A 16 -1.89 -10.78 2.35
CA LEU A 16 -3.18 -10.50 1.70
C LEU A 16 -4.29 -11.41 2.23
N ILE A 17 -4.03 -12.70 2.39
CA ILE A 17 -4.97 -13.67 2.99
C ILE A 17 -5.27 -13.30 4.45
N SER A 18 -4.26 -12.84 5.19
CA SER A 18 -4.43 -12.40 6.58
C SER A 18 -5.31 -11.15 6.66
N ALA A 19 -5.10 -10.16 5.79
CA ALA A 19 -5.95 -8.97 5.71
C ALA A 19 -7.40 -9.34 5.39
N ARG A 20 -7.61 -10.22 4.41
CA ARG A 20 -8.95 -10.74 4.05
C ARG A 20 -9.62 -11.45 5.23
N SER A 21 -8.87 -12.30 5.94
CA SER A 21 -9.39 -13.11 7.06
C SER A 21 -9.60 -12.30 8.33
N SER A 22 -9.07 -11.08 8.41
CA SER A 22 -9.19 -10.22 9.60
C SER A 22 -10.60 -9.69 9.87
N GLY A 23 -11.46 -9.70 8.85
CA GLY A 23 -12.81 -9.10 8.92
C GLY A 23 -12.82 -7.58 9.07
N LYS A 24 -11.68 -6.91 8.93
CA LYS A 24 -11.55 -5.45 8.96
C LYS A 24 -11.72 -4.85 7.55
N ASN A 25 -11.95 -3.54 7.49
CA ASN A 25 -12.12 -2.81 6.24
C ASN A 25 -10.79 -2.61 5.47
N TYR A 26 -10.21 -3.71 5.00
CA TYR A 26 -9.05 -3.69 4.13
C TYR A 26 -9.44 -3.72 2.65
N ARG A 27 -8.70 -2.95 1.85
CA ARG A 27 -8.44 -3.24 0.44
C ARG A 27 -7.05 -3.82 0.34
N TRP A 28 -6.80 -4.72 -0.60
CA TRP A 28 -5.49 -5.35 -0.71
C TRP A 28 -5.16 -5.70 -2.15
N ALA A 29 -3.88 -5.60 -2.51
CA ALA A 29 -3.39 -6.02 -3.81
C ALA A 29 -1.91 -6.41 -3.75
N ASN A 30 -1.48 -7.24 -4.71
CA ASN A 30 -0.07 -7.55 -4.91
C ASN A 30 0.52 -6.61 -5.96
N PRO A 31 1.48 -5.72 -5.61
CA PRO A 31 2.11 -4.80 -6.55
C PRO A 31 2.73 -5.48 -7.78
N SER A 32 3.20 -6.72 -7.64
CA SER A 32 3.79 -7.48 -8.74
C SER A 32 2.77 -7.96 -9.78
N ARG A 33 1.48 -7.84 -9.48
CA ARG A 33 0.36 -8.20 -10.37
C ARG A 33 -0.50 -7.00 -10.75
N LEU A 34 -0.12 -5.80 -10.31
CA LEU A 34 -0.86 -4.57 -10.53
C LEU A 34 -0.42 -3.90 -11.83
N SER A 35 -1.38 -3.41 -12.61
CA SER A 35 -1.10 -2.45 -13.68
C SER A 35 -1.02 -1.03 -13.15
N ASP A 36 -0.40 -0.13 -13.90
CA ASP A 36 -0.22 1.27 -13.51
C ASP A 36 -1.56 2.02 -13.36
N ASP A 37 -2.58 1.62 -14.10
CA ASP A 37 -3.92 2.25 -14.09
C ASP A 37 -4.79 1.80 -12.90
N GLU A 38 -4.51 0.64 -12.31
CA GLU A 38 -5.29 0.09 -11.18
C GLU A 38 -4.92 0.76 -9.84
N LEU A 39 -3.70 1.27 -9.71
CA LEU A 39 -3.22 1.84 -8.44
C LEU A 39 -4.00 3.10 -8.03
N PRO A 40 -4.24 4.09 -8.92
CA PRO A 40 -5.05 5.27 -8.58
C PRO A 40 -6.48 4.90 -8.14
N GLU A 41 -7.09 3.92 -8.78
CA GLU A 41 -8.44 3.46 -8.42
C GLU A 41 -8.47 2.85 -7.02
N LEU A 42 -7.46 2.03 -6.69
CA LEU A 42 -7.34 1.42 -5.36
C LEU A 42 -7.15 2.46 -4.26
N LEU A 43 -6.43 3.55 -4.53
CA LEU A 43 -6.16 4.64 -3.60
C LEU A 43 -7.39 5.52 -3.31
N SER A 44 -8.37 5.54 -4.20
CA SER A 44 -9.56 6.37 -4.06
C SER A 44 -10.36 6.06 -2.79
N GLY A 45 -10.49 7.03 -1.89
CA GLY A 45 -11.23 6.89 -0.64
C GLY A 45 -10.51 6.09 0.46
N VAL A 46 -9.22 5.80 0.29
CA VAL A 46 -8.39 5.13 1.29
C VAL A 46 -7.84 6.14 2.29
N SER A 47 -7.91 5.79 3.58
CA SER A 47 -7.38 6.63 4.66
C SER A 47 -5.91 6.37 4.95
N ILE A 48 -5.48 5.12 4.87
CA ILE A 48 -4.13 4.66 5.21
C ILE A 48 -3.65 3.67 4.14
N VAL A 49 -2.41 3.81 3.69
CA VAL A 49 -1.77 2.85 2.79
C VAL A 49 -0.59 2.21 3.52
N VAL A 50 -0.54 0.88 3.49
CA VAL A 50 0.55 0.05 4.03
C VAL A 50 1.23 -0.64 2.87
N VAL A 51 2.52 -0.36 2.66
CA VAL A 51 3.33 -1.00 1.60
C VAL A 51 4.34 -1.94 2.24
N ARG A 52 4.28 -3.22 1.88
CA ARG A 52 5.20 -4.28 2.34
C ARG A 52 5.75 -5.04 1.13
N ILE A 53 6.92 -4.62 0.66
CA ILE A 53 7.60 -5.18 -0.51
C ILE A 53 9.02 -5.65 -0.14
N LEU A 54 9.48 -6.73 -0.79
CA LEU A 54 10.88 -7.16 -0.71
C LEU A 54 11.75 -6.26 -1.59
N GLY A 55 12.98 -5.96 -1.15
CA GLY A 55 13.91 -5.09 -1.89
C GLY A 55 13.73 -3.58 -1.62
N GLY A 56 12.78 -3.20 -0.77
CA GLY A 56 12.58 -1.80 -0.34
C GLY A 56 12.09 -0.88 -1.46
N TYR A 57 12.17 0.43 -1.24
CA TYR A 57 11.61 1.46 -2.13
C TYR A 57 11.99 1.30 -3.61
N ARG A 58 13.26 0.99 -3.90
CA ARG A 58 13.75 0.85 -5.28
C ARG A 58 13.10 -0.30 -6.05
N ALA A 59 12.54 -1.29 -5.36
CA ALA A 59 11.88 -2.43 -6.00
C ALA A 59 10.54 -2.05 -6.67
N TRP A 60 9.91 -0.96 -6.23
CA TRP A 60 8.64 -0.50 -6.78
C TRP A 60 8.47 1.02 -6.64
N GLN A 61 9.48 1.74 -7.14
CA GLN A 61 9.61 3.18 -6.96
C GLN A 61 8.43 3.97 -7.53
N SER A 62 8.03 3.70 -8.78
CA SER A 62 6.91 4.37 -9.45
C SER A 62 5.60 4.27 -8.66
N GLY A 63 5.28 3.05 -8.18
CA GLY A 63 4.09 2.84 -7.37
C GLY A 63 4.15 3.57 -6.03
N VAL A 64 5.29 3.59 -5.36
CA VAL A 64 5.45 4.35 -4.10
C VAL A 64 5.30 5.85 -4.34
N ASP A 65 5.85 6.39 -5.43
CA ASP A 65 5.74 7.81 -5.76
C ASP A 65 4.28 8.22 -6.00
N VAL A 66 3.49 7.36 -6.64
CA VAL A 66 2.03 7.55 -6.81
C VAL A 66 1.32 7.57 -5.46
N VAL A 67 1.66 6.66 -4.53
CA VAL A 67 1.05 6.65 -3.19
C VAL A 67 1.43 7.90 -2.38
N ILE A 68 2.67 8.38 -2.50
CA ILE A 68 3.09 9.62 -1.85
C ILE A 68 2.32 10.82 -2.44
N ALA A 69 2.18 10.85 -3.77
CA ALA A 69 1.45 11.90 -4.47
C ALA A 69 -0.06 11.90 -4.19
N SER A 70 -0.65 10.76 -3.80
CA SER A 70 -2.08 10.66 -3.48
C SER A 70 -2.48 11.39 -2.19
N GLY A 71 -1.51 11.81 -1.38
CA GLY A 71 -1.76 12.49 -0.10
C GLY A 71 -2.30 11.57 1.00
N CYS A 72 -2.45 10.26 0.72
CA CYS A 72 -2.79 9.26 1.72
C CYS A 72 -1.63 9.10 2.70
N ARG A 73 -1.91 8.95 4.00
CA ARG A 73 -0.86 8.85 5.01
C ARG A 73 -0.13 7.50 4.86
N PRO A 74 1.16 7.48 4.49
CA PRO A 74 1.88 6.23 4.25
C PRO A 74 2.36 5.62 5.58
N CYS A 75 2.04 4.35 5.84
CA CYS A 75 2.57 3.57 6.97
C CYS A 75 3.53 2.48 6.46
N TRP A 76 4.83 2.78 6.44
CA TRP A 76 5.86 1.89 5.88
C TRP A 76 6.51 1.10 7.02
N SER A 77 6.50 -0.22 6.90
CA SER A 77 7.39 -1.09 7.66
C SER A 77 8.61 -1.39 6.78
N ALA A 78 9.59 -0.50 6.81
CA ALA A 78 10.90 -0.74 6.22
C ALA A 78 11.95 -0.68 7.32
N VAL A 79 12.83 -1.69 7.39
CA VAL A 79 14.09 -1.64 8.16
C VAL A 79 15.04 -0.54 7.62
N SER A 80 14.63 0.20 6.59
CA SER A 80 15.45 1.17 5.88
C SER A 80 14.77 2.54 5.88
N ARG A 81 15.30 3.43 6.74
CA ARG A 81 15.28 4.91 6.77
C ARG A 81 13.99 5.65 6.35
N PRO A 82 13.46 6.57 7.18
CA PRO A 82 12.27 7.34 6.84
C PRO A 82 12.46 8.18 5.58
N LEU A 83 11.43 8.20 4.73
CA LEU A 83 11.35 9.00 3.51
C LEU A 83 11.12 10.47 3.90
N THR A 84 12.14 11.32 3.74
CA THR A 84 11.96 12.77 3.76
C THR A 84 11.60 13.25 2.35
N PRO A 85 10.44 13.90 2.14
CA PRO A 85 10.19 14.59 0.88
C PRO A 85 11.24 15.71 0.74
N SER A 86 11.80 15.86 -0.48
CA SER A 86 12.70 16.97 -0.83
C SER A 86 11.91 18.25 -1.06
#